data_AF-A0A419I9L9-F1
#
_entry.id   AF-A0A419I9L9-F1
#
_cell.length_a   1.000
_cell.length_b   1.000
_cell.length_c   1.000
_cell.angle_alpha   90.00
_cell.angle_beta   90.00
_cell.angle_gamma   90.00
#
_symmetry.space_group_name_H-M   'P 1'
#
loop_
_entity.id
_entity.type
_entity.pdbx_description
1 polymer ?
#
loop_
_entity_poly.entity_id
_entity_poly.type
_entity_poly.pdbx_seq_one_letter_code
_entity_poly.pdbx_strand_id
1 'polypeptide(L)'
;SLTEPWNKKIGRPKSCGLHRAVEIACMYLRHNGTQEFLGDMWDISQPTISRIVTVLVPIIKAVLEEFVPTAEEAIEMVKGRVCLVDGTIAPCWSYAEHKELWSRKHGTTGFNAQLVGLLDGMPIYISDPLPGKTHDKKAFDETPIAEVVRNSGGGIGDKGYQGTSLVTP
;
A
#
# COMPACT_ATOMS: atom_id res chain seq x y z
N SER A 1 18.00 9.13 -4.82
CA SER A 1 18.08 10.45 -5.48
C SER A 1 18.08 10.28 -7.00
N LEU A 2 17.82 11.34 -7.77
CA LEU A 2 17.99 11.30 -9.24
C LEU A 2 19.47 11.08 -9.59
N THR A 3 19.76 10.21 -10.56
CA THR A 3 21.13 9.92 -11.03
C THR A 3 21.70 11.02 -11.93
N GLU A 4 20.83 11.84 -12.52
CA GLU A 4 21.19 13.00 -13.36
C GLU A 4 20.20 14.15 -13.10
N PRO A 5 20.58 15.41 -13.40
CA PRO A 5 19.66 16.54 -13.32
C PRO A 5 18.41 16.33 -14.16
N TRP A 6 17.24 16.71 -13.62
CA TRP A 6 15.95 16.54 -14.32
C TRP A 6 15.94 17.23 -15.70
N ASN A 7 16.47 18.45 -15.74
CA ASN A 7 16.71 19.20 -16.96
C ASN A 7 18.19 19.10 -17.31
N LYS A 8 18.50 18.43 -18.42
CA LYS A 8 19.86 18.36 -18.96
C LYS A 8 20.19 19.65 -19.72
N LYS A 9 21.46 20.05 -19.71
CA LYS A 9 21.97 21.18 -20.52
C LYS A 9 22.03 20.87 -22.02
N ILE A 10 21.98 19.60 -22.39
CA ILE A 10 22.09 19.09 -23.77
C ILE A 10 20.97 18.08 -24.06
N GLY A 11 20.54 18.02 -25.33
CA GLY A 11 19.47 17.12 -25.79
C GLY A 11 18.07 17.77 -25.81
N ARG A 12 17.05 16.97 -26.13
CA ARG A 12 15.65 17.44 -26.16
C ARG A 12 15.18 17.77 -24.73
N PRO A 13 14.68 18.99 -24.46
CA PRO A 13 14.10 19.31 -23.17
C PRO A 13 12.94 18.38 -22.82
N LYS A 14 12.80 18.04 -21.54
CA LYS A 14 11.61 17.32 -21.07
C LYS A 14 10.38 18.21 -21.26
N SER A 15 9.29 17.63 -21.75
CA SER A 15 8.01 18.32 -21.90
C SER A 15 7.36 18.70 -20.57
N CYS A 16 7.82 18.11 -19.47
CA CYS A 16 7.29 18.32 -18.12
C CYS A 16 8.42 18.71 -17.15
N GLY A 17 8.23 19.81 -16.43
CA GLY A 17 9.14 20.25 -15.35
C GLY A 17 9.11 19.31 -14.14
N LEU A 18 10.15 19.37 -13.30
CA LEU A 18 10.32 18.43 -12.18
C LEU A 18 9.13 18.46 -11.21
N HIS A 19 8.67 19.65 -10.82
CA HIS A 19 7.54 19.82 -9.91
C HIS A 19 6.29 19.08 -10.41
N ARG A 20 5.87 19.37 -11.64
CA ARG A 20 4.71 18.73 -12.26
C ARG A 20 4.90 17.22 -12.43
N ALA A 21 6.12 16.78 -12.75
CA ALA A 21 6.41 15.35 -12.84
C ALA A 21 6.25 14.64 -11.48
N VAL A 22 6.67 15.28 -10.38
CA VAL A 22 6.45 14.77 -9.03
C VAL A 22 4.95 14.74 -8.71
N GLU A 23 4.19 15.78 -9.03
CA GLU A 23 2.73 15.80 -8.85
C GLU A 23 2.05 14.63 -9.58
N ILE A 24 2.40 14.40 -10.85
CA ILE A 24 1.90 13.27 -11.65
C ILE A 24 2.21 11.93 -10.98
N ALA A 25 3.45 11.73 -10.52
CA ALA A 25 3.84 10.48 -9.87
C ALA A 25 3.10 10.27 -8.53
N CYS A 26 2.89 11.34 -7.76
CA CYS A 26 2.08 11.30 -6.54
C CYS A 26 0.60 10.99 -6.84
N MET A 27 0.02 11.59 -7.88
CA MET A 27 -1.36 11.29 -8.31
C MET A 27 -1.52 9.85 -8.78
N TYR A 28 -0.54 9.34 -9.53
CA TYR A 28 -0.49 7.94 -9.94
C TYR A 28 -0.51 7.00 -8.72
N LEU A 29 0.32 7.27 -7.72
CA LEU A 29 0.38 6.46 -6.49
C LEU A 29 -0.89 6.56 -5.64
N ARG A 30 -1.42 7.77 -5.44
CA ARG A 30 -2.54 8.00 -4.52
C ARG A 30 -3.88 7.49 -5.06
N HIS A 31 -4.12 7.62 -6.36
CA HIS A 31 -5.42 7.32 -6.96
C HIS A 31 -5.41 6.07 -7.85
N ASN A 32 -4.23 5.47 -8.07
CA ASN A 32 -4.06 4.39 -9.05
C ASN A 32 -4.67 4.75 -10.42
N GLY A 33 -4.59 6.03 -10.81
CA GLY A 33 -5.16 6.54 -12.05
C GLY A 33 -4.46 5.95 -13.27
N THR A 34 -5.21 5.68 -14.34
CA THR A 34 -4.61 5.17 -15.57
C THR A 34 -3.63 6.20 -16.15
N GLN A 35 -2.53 5.74 -16.74
CA GLN A 35 -1.52 6.63 -17.30
C GLN A 35 -2.08 7.46 -18.48
N GLU A 36 -3.10 6.94 -19.17
CA GLU A 36 -3.85 7.66 -20.20
C GLU A 36 -4.63 8.82 -19.61
N PHE A 37 -5.42 8.58 -18.55
CA PHE A 37 -6.16 9.63 -17.85
C PHE A 37 -5.23 10.73 -17.33
N LEU A 38 -4.09 10.35 -16.73
CA LEU A 38 -3.10 11.32 -16.28
C LEU A 38 -2.46 12.07 -17.45
N GLY A 39 -2.28 11.42 -18.61
CA GLY A 39 -1.77 12.07 -19.82
C GLY A 39 -2.72 13.14 -20.32
N ASP A 40 -3.99 12.79 -20.46
CA ASP A 40 -5.05 13.69 -20.93
C ASP A 40 -5.23 14.89 -19.97
N MET A 41 -5.25 14.64 -18.66
CA MET A 41 -5.40 15.68 -17.64
C MET A 41 -4.27 16.72 -17.65
N TRP A 42 -3.05 16.31 -18.03
CA TRP A 42 -1.86 17.17 -18.01
C TRP A 42 -1.38 17.59 -19.40
N ASP A 43 -2.15 17.28 -20.45
CA ASP A 43 -1.81 17.52 -21.86
C ASP A 43 -0.39 17.01 -22.24
N ILE A 44 -0.07 15.80 -21.79
CA ILE A 44 1.18 15.12 -22.11
C ILE A 44 0.92 13.68 -22.53
N SER A 45 1.75 13.17 -23.43
CA SER A 45 1.55 11.82 -23.96
C SER A 45 1.67 10.75 -22.87
N GLN A 46 0.84 9.71 -22.93
CA GLN A 46 0.91 8.56 -22.02
C GLN A 46 2.33 7.95 -21.92
N PRO A 47 3.13 7.82 -23.00
CA PRO A 47 4.52 7.39 -22.90
C PRO A 47 5.41 8.33 -22.06
N THR A 48 5.08 9.62 -21.99
CA THR A 48 5.77 10.57 -21.11
C THR A 48 5.38 10.33 -19.66
N ILE A 49 4.09 10.12 -19.36
CA ILE A 49 3.61 9.71 -18.04
C ILE A 49 4.32 8.44 -17.58
N SER A 50 4.37 7.42 -18.43
CA SER A 50 5.05 6.15 -18.15
C SER A 50 6.50 6.38 -17.70
N ARG A 51 7.27 7.18 -18.46
CA ARG A 51 8.66 7.52 -18.09
C ARG A 51 8.76 8.29 -16.78
N ILE A 52 7.84 9.23 -16.52
CA ILE A 52 7.78 9.98 -15.26
C ILE A 52 7.56 9.01 -14.09
N VAL A 53 6.55 8.15 -14.18
CA VAL A 53 6.20 7.15 -13.17
C VAL A 53 7.37 6.20 -12.91
N THR A 54 7.96 5.64 -13.97
CA THR A 54 9.10 4.71 -13.87
C THR A 54 10.29 5.33 -13.12
N VAL A 55 10.57 6.62 -13.34
CA VAL A 55 11.72 7.30 -12.72
C VAL A 55 11.40 7.77 -11.30
N LEU A 56 10.23 8.37 -11.07
CA LEU A 56 9.95 9.07 -9.82
C LEU A 56 9.29 8.20 -8.76
N VAL A 57 8.50 7.19 -9.13
CA VAL A 57 7.85 6.33 -8.13
C VAL A 57 8.85 5.65 -7.20
N PRO A 58 9.96 5.05 -7.65
CA PRO A 58 10.95 4.45 -6.75
C PRO A 58 11.58 5.48 -5.80
N ILE A 59 11.79 6.71 -6.26
CA ILE A 59 12.36 7.79 -5.44
C ILE A 59 11.37 8.24 -4.38
N ILE A 60 10.10 8.45 -4.77
CA ILE A 60 9.03 8.82 -3.84
C ILE A 60 8.86 7.72 -2.79
N LYS A 61 8.83 6.44 -3.18
CA LYS A 61 8.78 5.32 -2.24
C LYS A 61 9.93 5.35 -1.25
N ALA A 62 11.17 5.51 -1.72
CA ALA A 62 12.34 5.58 -0.84
C ALA A 62 12.28 6.75 0.16
N VAL A 63 11.67 7.88 -0.21
CA VAL A 63 11.45 9.01 0.70
C VAL A 63 10.31 8.73 1.67
N LEU A 64 9.27 8.02 1.22
CA LEU A 64 8.13 7.68 2.09
C LEU A 64 8.45 6.55 3.07
N GLU A 65 9.49 5.76 2.83
CA GLU A 65 9.89 4.63 3.68
C GLU A 65 10.13 5.05 5.14
N GLU A 66 10.73 6.21 5.39
CA GLU A 66 10.97 6.72 6.75
C GLU A 66 9.68 7.10 7.51
N PHE A 67 8.56 7.23 6.79
CA PHE A 67 7.25 7.56 7.36
C PHE A 67 6.35 6.32 7.49
N VAL A 68 6.80 5.14 7.05
CA VAL A 68 6.07 3.88 7.25
C VAL A 68 6.42 3.36 8.64
N PRO A 69 5.45 3.26 9.58
CA PRO A 69 5.75 2.83 10.94
C PRO A 69 6.29 1.40 10.96
N THR A 70 7.35 1.17 11.75
CA THR A 70 7.78 -0.20 12.06
C THR A 70 6.75 -0.90 12.97
N ALA A 71 6.89 -2.21 13.15
CA ALA A 71 6.01 -2.95 14.07
C ALA A 71 6.18 -2.44 15.52
N GLU A 72 7.40 -2.08 15.92
CA GLU A 72 7.70 -1.53 17.25
C GLU A 72 7.09 -0.14 17.44
N GLU A 73 7.19 0.72 16.43
CA GLU A 73 6.53 2.04 16.46
C GLU A 73 5.01 1.89 16.51
N ALA A 74 4.45 0.96 15.73
CA ALA A 74 3.03 0.63 15.76
C ALA A 74 2.60 0.16 17.16
N ILE A 75 3.40 -0.66 17.86
CA ILE A 75 3.15 -1.08 19.24
C ILE A 75 3.02 0.15 20.16
N GLU A 76 3.98 1.08 20.10
CA GLU A 76 3.90 2.33 20.90
C GLU A 76 2.65 3.15 20.52
N MET A 77 2.30 3.19 19.24
CA MET A 77 1.12 3.87 18.73
C MET A 77 -0.22 3.21 19.09
N VAL A 78 -0.26 1.97 19.61
CA VAL A 78 -1.52 1.33 20.02
C VAL A 78 -1.66 1.13 21.51
N LYS A 79 -0.59 1.35 22.30
CA LYS A 79 -0.62 1.18 23.75
C LYS A 79 -1.81 1.90 24.40
N GLY A 80 -2.59 1.12 25.15
CA GLY A 80 -3.79 1.60 25.86
C GLY A 80 -4.98 1.99 24.97
N ARG A 81 -4.91 1.78 23.65
CA ARG A 81 -5.95 2.15 22.69
C ARG A 81 -6.57 0.91 22.04
N VAL A 82 -7.87 0.97 21.76
CA VAL A 82 -8.55 -0.09 21.02
C VAL A 82 -8.25 0.04 19.53
N CYS A 83 -7.92 -1.09 18.90
CA CYS A 83 -7.59 -1.17 17.47
C CYS A 83 -8.72 -1.81 16.68
N LEU A 84 -8.87 -1.38 15.42
CA LEU A 84 -9.60 -2.06 14.38
C LEU A 84 -8.58 -2.83 13.53
N VAL A 85 -8.90 -4.09 13.23
CA VAL A 85 -8.10 -4.94 12.33
C VAL A 85 -8.97 -5.34 11.16
N ASP A 86 -8.46 -5.12 9.95
CA ASP A 86 -9.15 -5.50 8.72
C ASP A 86 -8.20 -6.14 7.71
N GLY A 87 -8.74 -7.08 6.94
CA GLY A 87 -8.02 -7.81 5.91
C GLY A 87 -8.45 -7.31 4.54
N THR A 88 -7.49 -6.83 3.76
CA THR A 88 -7.77 -6.26 2.43
C THR A 88 -7.01 -7.00 1.33
N ILE A 89 -7.61 -7.06 0.14
CA ILE A 89 -6.99 -7.61 -1.05
C ILE A 89 -6.54 -6.48 -1.97
N ALA A 90 -5.24 -6.44 -2.30
CA ALA A 90 -4.69 -5.60 -3.36
C ALA A 90 -4.72 -6.40 -4.67
N PRO A 91 -5.63 -6.10 -5.62
CA PRO A 91 -5.78 -6.91 -6.82
C PRO A 91 -4.55 -6.85 -7.72
N CYS A 92 -4.23 -7.95 -8.37
CA CYS A 92 -3.16 -8.04 -9.35
C CYS A 92 -3.59 -8.90 -10.55
N TRP A 93 -2.77 -8.88 -11.61
CA TRP A 93 -2.97 -9.76 -12.76
C TRP A 93 -2.96 -11.25 -12.35
N SER A 94 -3.81 -12.03 -13.01
CA SER A 94 -3.87 -13.47 -12.83
C SER A 94 -2.83 -14.14 -13.72
N TYR A 95 -1.92 -14.91 -13.12
CA TYR A 95 -0.91 -15.69 -13.81
C TYR A 95 -1.16 -17.19 -13.57
N ALA A 96 -1.02 -18.01 -14.62
CA ALA A 96 -1.35 -19.44 -14.55
C ALA A 96 -0.56 -20.20 -13.47
N GLU A 97 0.69 -19.79 -13.23
CA GLU A 97 1.60 -20.39 -12.25
C GLU A 97 1.37 -19.91 -10.81
N HIS A 98 0.61 -18.82 -10.60
CA HIS A 98 0.45 -18.17 -9.29
C HIS A 98 -0.97 -18.35 -8.71
N LYS A 99 -1.40 -19.62 -8.60
CA LYS A 99 -2.73 -19.98 -8.08
C LYS A 99 -2.92 -19.56 -6.61
N GLU A 100 -1.82 -19.35 -5.87
CA GLU A 100 -1.83 -18.85 -4.49
C GLU A 100 -2.36 -17.43 -4.34
N LEU A 101 -2.36 -16.64 -5.41
CA LEU A 101 -2.88 -15.27 -5.39
C LEU A 101 -4.42 -15.24 -5.47
N TRP A 102 -5.07 -16.35 -5.87
CA TRP A 102 -6.53 -16.39 -5.99
C TRP A 102 -7.22 -16.34 -4.62
N SER A 103 -7.92 -15.25 -4.35
CA SER A 103 -8.78 -15.11 -3.19
C SER A 103 -10.19 -15.60 -3.51
N ARG A 104 -10.63 -16.67 -2.84
CA ARG A 104 -12.02 -17.17 -2.98
C ARG A 104 -13.05 -16.17 -2.45
N LYS A 105 -12.72 -15.47 -1.35
CA LYS A 105 -13.60 -14.47 -0.70
C LYS A 105 -13.93 -13.33 -1.67
N HIS A 106 -12.94 -12.84 -2.39
CA HIS A 106 -13.07 -11.68 -3.27
C HIS A 106 -13.27 -12.03 -4.75
N GLY A 107 -13.11 -13.29 -5.15
CA GLY A 107 -13.27 -13.73 -6.53
C GLY A 107 -12.25 -13.11 -7.50
N THR A 108 -11.05 -12.79 -7.00
CA THR A 108 -9.98 -12.15 -7.78
C THR A 108 -8.60 -12.60 -7.32
N THR A 109 -7.59 -12.40 -8.17
CA THR A 109 -6.17 -12.57 -7.81
C THR A 109 -5.65 -11.31 -7.14
N GLY A 110 -4.84 -11.47 -6.10
CA GLY A 110 -4.22 -10.34 -5.41
C GLY A 110 -3.33 -10.77 -4.26
N PHE A 111 -2.84 -9.77 -3.54
CA PHE A 111 -2.11 -9.93 -2.28
C PHE A 111 -3.01 -9.55 -1.12
N ASN A 112 -3.10 -10.39 -0.10
CA ASN A 112 -3.76 -10.07 1.16
C ASN A 112 -2.79 -9.24 2.01
N ALA A 113 -3.24 -8.11 2.55
CA ALA A 113 -2.53 -7.38 3.59
C ALA A 113 -3.48 -7.10 4.76
N GLN A 114 -2.91 -6.97 5.96
CA GLN A 114 -3.64 -6.72 7.18
C GLN A 114 -3.42 -5.26 7.59
N LEU A 115 -4.51 -4.53 7.83
CA LEU A 115 -4.51 -3.15 8.28
C LEU A 115 -4.87 -3.08 9.77
N VAL A 116 -4.12 -2.28 10.52
CA VAL A 116 -4.47 -1.85 11.87
C VAL A 116 -4.76 -0.36 11.86
N GLY A 117 -5.90 0.02 12.42
CA GLY A 117 -6.28 1.41 12.64
C GLY A 117 -6.83 1.64 14.04
N LEU A 118 -6.93 2.91 14.44
CA LEU A 118 -7.63 3.31 15.66
C LEU A 118 -9.12 3.57 15.38
N LEU A 119 -9.92 3.66 16.45
CA LEU A 119 -11.36 3.92 16.35
C LEU A 119 -11.72 5.29 15.72
N ASP A 120 -10.78 6.23 15.69
CA ASP A 120 -10.94 7.53 15.02
C ASP A 120 -10.62 7.50 13.51
N GLY A 121 -10.27 6.32 12.98
CA GLY A 121 -9.94 6.11 11.57
C GLY A 121 -8.47 6.36 11.23
N MET A 122 -7.59 6.64 12.21
CA MET A 122 -6.16 6.78 11.96
C MET A 122 -5.56 5.41 11.59
N PRO A 123 -4.97 5.24 10.39
CA PRO A 123 -4.22 4.03 10.05
C PRO A 123 -2.91 4.00 10.83
N ILE A 124 -2.59 2.86 11.43
CA ILE A 124 -1.41 2.68 12.28
C ILE A 124 -0.36 1.81 11.60
N TYR A 125 -0.77 0.71 10.98
CA TYR A 125 0.18 -0.24 10.42
C TYR A 125 -0.48 -1.06 9.32
N ILE A 126 0.29 -1.40 8.29
CA ILE A 126 -0.10 -2.34 7.24
C ILE A 126 0.96 -3.44 7.18
N SER A 127 0.52 -4.70 7.18
CA SER A 127 1.43 -5.83 7.08
C SER A 127 2.08 -5.92 5.70
N ASP A 128 3.19 -6.65 5.63
CA ASP A 128 3.71 -7.15 4.36
C ASP A 128 2.64 -7.95 3.60
N PRO A 129 2.71 -7.96 2.25
CA PRO A 129 1.75 -8.66 1.43
C PRO A 129 1.91 -10.19 1.55
N LEU A 130 0.80 -10.87 1.76
CA LEU A 130 0.67 -12.32 1.73
C LEU A 130 -0.08 -12.76 0.48
N PRO A 131 0.01 -14.05 0.07
CA PRO A 131 -0.79 -14.55 -1.05
C PRO A 131 -2.28 -14.35 -0.83
N GLY A 132 -3.04 -13.97 -1.85
CA GLY A 132 -4.47 -13.65 -1.74
C GLY A 132 -5.38 -14.77 -1.23
N LYS A 133 -4.96 -16.04 -1.33
CA LYS A 133 -5.69 -17.16 -0.71
C LYS A 133 -5.59 -17.22 0.82
N THR A 134 -4.69 -16.43 1.41
CA THR A 134 -4.41 -16.48 2.85
C THR A 134 -5.64 -15.98 3.61
N HIS A 135 -6.11 -16.80 4.54
CA HIS A 135 -7.25 -16.48 5.40
C HIS A 135 -6.87 -15.41 6.42
N ASP A 136 -7.79 -14.51 6.77
CA ASP A 136 -7.52 -13.36 7.64
C ASP A 136 -6.95 -13.78 9.01
N LYS A 137 -7.54 -14.80 9.66
CA LYS A 137 -6.91 -15.44 10.84
C LYS A 137 -5.44 -15.83 10.64
N LYS A 138 -5.13 -16.50 9.53
CA LYS A 138 -3.77 -16.98 9.26
C LYS A 138 -2.83 -15.79 9.02
N ALA A 139 -3.28 -14.79 8.27
CA ALA A 139 -2.54 -13.56 8.04
C ALA A 139 -2.28 -12.79 9.35
N PHE A 140 -3.27 -12.72 10.25
CA PHE A 140 -3.11 -12.16 11.59
C PHE A 140 -2.00 -12.88 12.38
N ASP A 141 -2.00 -14.21 12.39
CA ASP A 141 -1.03 -15.01 13.15
C ASP A 141 0.39 -14.95 12.55
N GLU A 142 0.53 -14.86 11.23
CA GLU A 142 1.81 -14.85 10.51
C GLU A 142 2.46 -13.47 10.35
N THR A 143 1.77 -12.40 10.80
CA THR A 143 2.25 -11.02 10.66
C THR A 143 2.44 -10.35 12.03
N PRO A 144 3.19 -9.24 12.11
CA PRO A 144 3.35 -8.48 13.34
C PRO A 144 2.04 -7.94 13.94
N ILE A 145 0.92 -7.99 13.20
CA ILE A 145 -0.40 -7.53 13.66
C ILE A 145 -0.79 -8.18 14.98
N ALA A 146 -0.57 -9.48 15.14
CA ALA A 146 -0.90 -10.16 16.38
C ALA A 146 -0.14 -9.56 17.57
N GLU A 147 1.11 -9.15 17.39
CA GLU A 147 1.91 -8.51 18.44
C GLU A 147 1.48 -7.07 18.71
N VAL A 148 1.21 -6.30 17.67
CA VAL A 148 0.66 -4.94 17.78
C VAL A 148 -0.62 -4.97 18.61
N VAL A 149 -1.57 -5.83 18.26
CA VAL A 149 -2.86 -5.95 18.97
C VAL A 149 -2.68 -6.45 20.40
N ARG A 150 -1.76 -7.40 20.66
CA ARG A 150 -1.50 -7.88 22.03
C ARG A 150 -1.05 -6.77 22.98
N ASN A 151 -0.37 -5.74 22.47
CA ASN A 151 0.09 -4.59 23.25
C ASN A 151 -0.89 -3.40 23.24
N SER A 152 -2.04 -3.56 22.59
CA SER A 152 -3.09 -2.54 22.54
C SER A 152 -4.04 -2.64 23.75
N GLY A 153 -5.00 -1.71 23.84
CA GLY A 153 -6.13 -1.78 24.78
C GLY A 153 -7.22 -2.80 24.39
N GLY A 154 -7.01 -3.55 23.31
CA GLY A 154 -7.95 -4.51 22.75
C GLY A 154 -8.07 -4.35 21.23
N GLY A 155 -8.53 -5.39 20.54
CA GLY A 155 -8.71 -5.34 19.09
C GLY A 155 -10.07 -5.85 18.66
N ILE A 156 -10.62 -5.25 17.61
CA ILE A 156 -11.89 -5.62 16.99
C ILE A 156 -11.62 -6.00 15.54
N GLY A 157 -12.19 -7.11 15.08
CA GLY A 157 -12.10 -7.55 13.69
C GLY A 157 -13.42 -8.16 13.22
N ASP A 158 -13.52 -8.43 11.92
CA ASP A 158 -14.67 -9.15 11.36
C ASP A 158 -14.64 -10.66 11.68
N LYS A 159 -15.61 -11.41 11.16
CA LYS A 159 -15.70 -12.87 11.39
C LYS A 159 -14.56 -13.66 10.75
N GLY A 160 -13.77 -13.08 9.84
CA GLY A 160 -12.55 -13.67 9.30
C GLY A 160 -11.46 -13.87 10.36
N TYR A 161 -11.59 -13.22 11.51
CA TYR A 161 -10.67 -13.31 12.65
C TYR A 161 -11.16 -14.22 13.78
N GLN A 162 -12.23 -14.99 13.59
CA GLN A 162 -12.69 -15.93 14.59
C GLN A 162 -11.58 -16.92 14.98
N GLY A 163 -11.41 -17.13 16.29
CA GLY A 163 -10.32 -17.93 16.85
C GLY A 163 -9.00 -17.17 17.06
N THR A 164 -9.00 -15.84 16.93
CA THR A 164 -7.91 -14.97 17.39
C THR A 164 -8.25 -14.35 18.76
N SER A 165 -7.40 -13.44 19.25
CA SER A 165 -7.68 -12.60 20.42
C SER A 165 -8.61 -11.41 20.13
N LEU A 166 -9.03 -11.21 18.87
CA LEU A 166 -9.90 -10.11 18.49
C LEU A 166 -11.35 -10.35 18.90
N VAL A 167 -12.01 -9.29 19.34
CA VAL A 167 -13.46 -9.28 19.50
C VAL A 167 -14.10 -9.23 18.12
N THR A 168 -14.96 -10.20 17.80
CA THR A 168 -15.72 -10.23 16.55
C THR A 168 -17.21 -9.95 16.83
N PRO A 169 -17.77 -8.80 16.38
CA PRO A 169 -19.18 -8.48 16.56
C PRO A 169 -20.16 -9.42 15.82
#